data_AF-A0A1F5L6E2-F1
#
_entry.id   AF-A0A1F5L6E2-F1
#
_cell.length_a   1.000
_cell.length_b   1.000
_cell.length_c   1.000
_cell.angle_alpha   90.00
_cell.angle_beta   90.00
_cell.angle_gamma   90.00
#
_symmetry.space_group_name_H-M   'P 1'
#
loop_
_entity.id
_entity.type
_entity.pdbx_description
1 polymer ?
#
loop_
_entity_poly.entity_id
_entity_poly.type
_entity_poly.pdbx_seq_one_letter_code
_entity_poly.pdbx_strand_id
1 'polypeptide(L)'
;MKFEYAPDEVPQKVVKILKRFSLHQGQDGQEIGKVFDSVPEKLKVDIAANQPITMVLPAFPWKTPNQDKVLGEGADLGDELGLASLNHLCEEISTVYPYGARLILICDGPVYNDLVGVPANEYYDYGIQLRNIAHEKRFSSIHFIRLMDLLGLGDGEKVSKADYLRLVPVCRDRLMSPPYCDPKFDVDQELKTNPDTMATYEGYFSRISEDLKWANGLDPVVASDPALYATEVSKVAKTMINRLVVSLEVLTVCFV
;
A
#
# COMPACT_ATOMS: atom_id res chain seq x y z
N MET A 1 25.67 3.07 -23.51
CA MET A 1 24.31 3.66 -23.50
C MET A 1 24.48 5.16 -23.37
N LYS A 2 23.97 5.98 -24.30
CA LYS A 2 24.06 7.44 -24.19
C LYS A 2 22.81 7.93 -23.48
N PHE A 3 22.98 8.65 -22.37
CA PHE A 3 21.87 9.36 -21.74
C PHE A 3 21.43 10.49 -22.68
N GLU A 4 20.12 10.61 -22.90
CA GLU A 4 19.54 11.73 -23.65
C GLU A 4 19.69 13.04 -22.86
N TYR A 5 19.84 12.95 -21.53
CA TYR A 5 19.99 14.07 -20.60
C TYR A 5 21.26 13.93 -19.76
N ALA A 6 21.79 15.05 -19.25
CA ALA A 6 22.86 14.98 -18.26
C ALA A 6 22.34 14.27 -16.98
N PRO A 7 23.12 13.40 -16.31
CA PRO A 7 22.68 12.68 -15.11
C PRO A 7 22.09 13.59 -14.02
N ASP A 8 22.59 14.82 -13.90
CA ASP A 8 22.12 15.80 -12.91
C ASP A 8 20.72 16.37 -13.21
N GLU A 9 20.24 16.26 -14.45
CA GLU A 9 18.91 16.73 -14.86
C GLU A 9 17.82 15.67 -14.67
N VAL A 10 18.21 14.40 -14.62
CA VAL A 10 17.28 13.25 -14.52
C VAL A 10 16.41 13.33 -13.26
N PRO A 11 16.93 13.59 -12.04
CA PRO A 11 16.10 13.61 -10.84
C PRO A 11 14.92 14.59 -10.93
N GLN A 12 15.15 15.79 -11.48
CA GLN A 12 14.11 16.81 -11.59
C GLN A 12 13.04 16.44 -12.64
N LYS A 13 13.45 15.78 -13.73
CA LYS A 13 12.52 15.26 -14.74
C LYS A 13 11.64 14.15 -14.17
N VAL A 14 12.22 13.23 -13.40
CA VAL A 14 11.47 12.17 -12.71
C VAL A 14 10.48 12.76 -11.71
N VAL A 15 10.89 13.75 -10.91
CA VAL A 15 9.96 14.47 -9.99
C VAL A 15 8.81 15.11 -10.75
N LYS A 16 9.07 15.76 -11.90
CA LYS A 16 8.00 16.34 -12.74
C LYS A 16 7.01 15.27 -13.22
N ILE A 17 7.48 14.08 -13.55
CA ILE A 17 6.62 12.95 -13.93
C ILE A 17 5.80 12.51 -12.70
N LEU A 18 6.42 12.25 -11.55
CA LEU A 18 5.70 11.86 -10.32
C LEU A 18 4.60 12.86 -9.94
N LYS A 19 4.86 14.17 -10.07
CA LYS A 19 3.87 15.23 -9.84
C LYS A 19 2.64 15.10 -10.75
N ARG A 20 2.80 14.71 -12.02
CA ARG A 20 1.68 14.53 -12.97
C ARG A 20 0.75 13.38 -12.59
N PHE A 21 1.26 12.37 -11.90
CA PHE A 21 0.50 11.20 -11.44
C PHE A 21 -0.02 11.35 -10.00
N SER A 22 0.26 12.47 -9.34
CA SER A 22 -0.15 12.72 -7.96
C SER A 22 -1.53 13.39 -7.91
N LEU A 23 -2.44 12.88 -7.08
CA LEU A 23 -3.83 13.38 -6.93
C LEU A 23 -3.96 14.64 -6.05
N HIS A 24 -2.86 15.33 -5.74
CA HIS A 24 -2.86 16.49 -4.86
C HIS A 24 -3.21 17.78 -5.60
N GLN A 25 -4.48 17.95 -5.97
CA GLN A 25 -5.06 19.28 -6.11
C GLN A 25 -5.50 19.73 -4.71
N GLY A 26 -4.79 20.69 -4.12
CA GLY A 26 -5.30 21.38 -2.93
C GLY A 26 -6.65 22.03 -3.27
N GLN A 27 -7.55 22.15 -2.29
CA GLN A 27 -8.87 22.79 -2.46
C GLN A 27 -8.77 24.23 -3.03
N ASP A 28 -7.58 24.85 -2.97
CA ASP A 28 -7.29 26.19 -3.51
C ASP A 28 -6.13 26.23 -4.53
N GLY A 29 -5.73 25.11 -5.13
CA GLY A 29 -4.62 25.09 -6.10
C GLY A 29 -3.24 25.44 -5.53
N GLN A 30 -3.09 25.53 -4.20
CA GLN A 30 -1.77 25.56 -3.55
C GLN A 30 -1.11 24.19 -3.66
N GLU A 31 0.13 24.15 -4.17
CA GLU A 31 0.99 22.96 -4.07
C GLU A 31 1.12 22.57 -2.60
N ILE A 32 0.65 21.38 -2.24
CA ILE A 32 0.85 20.85 -0.90
C ILE A 32 2.29 20.32 -0.80
N GLY A 33 3.17 21.17 -0.28
CA GLY A 33 4.28 20.77 0.58
C GLY A 33 5.59 20.31 -0.07
N LYS A 34 6.59 20.20 0.81
CA LYS A 34 7.98 19.80 0.56
C LYS A 34 8.17 18.31 0.23
N VAL A 35 7.09 17.57 -0.07
CA VAL A 35 7.12 16.09 -0.24
C VAL A 35 8.14 15.70 -1.32
N PHE A 36 8.17 16.46 -2.41
CA PHE A 36 9.09 16.23 -3.51
C PHE A 36 10.48 16.83 -3.29
N ASP A 37 10.70 17.68 -2.29
CA ASP A 37 11.99 18.36 -2.08
C ASP A 37 13.11 17.36 -1.76
N SER A 38 12.77 16.29 -1.04
CA SER A 38 13.73 15.24 -0.67
C SER A 38 13.91 14.16 -1.75
N VAL A 39 13.00 14.09 -2.73
CA VAL A 39 12.98 13.01 -3.73
C VAL A 39 14.21 13.04 -4.64
N PRO A 40 14.68 14.19 -5.16
CA PRO A 40 15.86 14.23 -6.02
C PRO A 40 17.10 13.58 -5.40
N GLU A 41 17.35 13.80 -4.10
CA GLU A 41 18.50 13.20 -3.42
C GLU A 41 18.38 11.68 -3.31
N LYS A 42 17.17 11.15 -3.08
CA LYS A 42 16.93 9.70 -3.06
C LYS A 42 17.17 9.07 -4.44
N LEU A 43 16.73 9.74 -5.50
CA LEU A 43 16.90 9.25 -6.88
C LEU A 43 18.38 9.17 -7.31
N LYS A 44 19.25 10.03 -6.77
CA LYS A 44 20.67 10.02 -7.11
C LYS A 44 21.36 8.69 -6.80
N VAL A 45 20.87 7.94 -5.80
CA VAL A 45 21.44 6.63 -5.43
C VAL A 45 21.36 5.65 -6.61
N ASP A 46 20.16 5.43 -7.13
CA ASP A 46 19.94 4.52 -8.28
C ASP A 46 20.54 5.10 -9.57
N ILE A 47 20.42 6.41 -9.78
CA ILE A 47 20.94 7.09 -10.97
C ILE A 47 22.46 6.97 -11.07
N ALA A 48 23.19 7.25 -9.98
CA ALA A 48 24.65 7.12 -9.92
C ALA A 48 25.11 5.66 -10.09
N ALA A 49 24.29 4.71 -9.64
CA ALA A 49 24.55 3.27 -9.78
C ALA A 49 24.16 2.70 -11.15
N ASN A 50 23.60 3.49 -12.07
CA ASN A 50 23.08 3.02 -13.35
C ASN A 50 22.07 1.87 -13.19
N GLN A 51 21.18 1.97 -12.21
CA GLN A 51 20.16 0.97 -11.91
C GLN A 51 18.75 1.55 -12.11
N PRO A 52 17.74 0.71 -12.43
CA PRO A 52 16.37 1.16 -12.47
C PRO A 52 15.96 1.82 -11.14
N ILE A 53 15.25 2.94 -11.22
CA ILE A 53 14.70 3.60 -10.02
C ILE A 53 13.71 2.64 -9.37
N THR A 54 13.95 2.28 -8.10
CA THR A 54 13.07 1.37 -7.37
C THR A 54 12.05 2.14 -6.56
N MET A 55 10.77 1.99 -6.91
CA MET A 55 9.65 2.52 -6.13
C MET A 55 8.95 1.36 -5.41
N VAL A 56 8.50 1.59 -4.18
CA VAL A 56 7.78 0.60 -3.37
C VAL A 56 6.42 1.18 -2.99
N LEU A 57 5.35 0.42 -3.24
CA LEU A 57 3.98 0.85 -2.98
C LEU A 57 3.18 -0.26 -2.29
N PRO A 58 2.83 -0.09 -1.01
CA PRO A 58 1.75 -0.85 -0.38
C PRO A 58 0.41 -0.41 -0.96
N ALA A 59 -0.26 -1.30 -1.70
CA ALA A 59 -1.54 -0.98 -2.32
C ALA A 59 -2.26 -2.26 -2.79
N PHE A 60 -3.50 -2.08 -3.24
CA PHE A 60 -4.42 -3.15 -3.66
C PHE A 60 -4.52 -4.25 -2.60
N PRO A 61 -5.00 -3.90 -1.39
CA PRO A 61 -4.98 -4.85 -0.30
C PRO A 61 -6.09 -5.89 -0.44
N TRP A 62 -7.31 -5.51 -0.81
CA TRP A 62 -8.43 -6.42 -1.10
C TRP A 62 -9.53 -5.67 -1.86
N LYS A 63 -10.53 -6.41 -2.35
CA LYS A 63 -11.79 -5.83 -2.83
C LYS A 63 -12.74 -5.61 -1.66
N THR A 64 -13.24 -4.38 -1.46
CA THR A 64 -14.09 -4.07 -0.29
C THR A 64 -15.31 -5.00 -0.24
N PRO A 65 -15.69 -5.52 0.95
CA PRO A 65 -16.88 -6.36 1.09
C PRO A 65 -18.19 -5.58 0.85
N ASN A 66 -18.11 -4.24 0.83
CA ASN A 66 -19.24 -3.36 0.57
C ASN A 66 -19.71 -3.45 -0.88
N GLN A 67 -20.78 -4.22 -1.11
CA GLN A 67 -21.38 -4.44 -2.43
C GLN A 67 -21.99 -3.17 -3.05
N ASP A 68 -22.19 -2.10 -2.28
CA ASP A 68 -22.61 -0.80 -2.84
C ASP A 68 -21.46 -0.09 -3.56
N LYS A 69 -20.20 -0.51 -3.31
CA LYS A 69 -18.98 0.13 -3.83
C LYS A 69 -18.29 -0.69 -4.92
N VAL A 70 -18.62 -1.97 -5.09
CA VAL A 70 -17.93 -2.88 -6.01
C VAL A 70 -18.92 -3.67 -6.86
N LEU A 71 -18.44 -4.13 -8.02
CA LEU A 71 -19.24 -4.94 -8.94
C LEU A 71 -19.14 -6.45 -8.64
N GLY A 72 -18.29 -6.85 -7.69
CA GLY A 72 -18.09 -8.23 -7.28
C GLY A 72 -16.85 -8.40 -6.38
N GLU A 73 -16.55 -9.64 -6.02
CA GLU A 73 -15.48 -10.00 -5.06
C GLU A 73 -14.07 -10.06 -5.69
N GLY A 74 -13.99 -10.11 -7.02
CA GLY A 74 -12.73 -10.23 -7.77
C GLY A 74 -12.10 -8.90 -8.16
N ALA A 75 -10.86 -8.97 -8.66
CA ALA A 75 -10.23 -7.86 -9.35
C ALA A 75 -11.02 -7.54 -10.63
N ASP A 76 -11.26 -6.25 -10.87
CA ASP A 76 -12.06 -5.78 -11.99
C ASP A 76 -11.32 -4.77 -12.87
N LEU A 77 -12.04 -4.11 -13.78
CA LEU A 77 -11.48 -3.11 -14.67
C LEU A 77 -10.87 -1.92 -13.91
N GLY A 78 -11.37 -1.58 -12.72
CA GLY A 78 -10.79 -0.54 -11.88
C GLY A 78 -9.38 -0.92 -11.43
N ASP A 79 -9.20 -2.18 -11.06
CA ASP A 79 -7.89 -2.72 -10.66
C ASP A 79 -6.93 -2.78 -11.86
N GLU A 80 -7.41 -3.20 -13.03
CA GLU A 80 -6.63 -3.16 -14.27
C GLU A 80 -6.17 -1.74 -14.62
N LEU A 81 -7.08 -0.75 -14.58
CA LEU A 81 -6.76 0.65 -14.88
C LEU A 81 -5.79 1.24 -13.86
N GLY A 82 -5.93 0.88 -12.57
CA GLY A 82 -4.99 1.26 -11.53
C GLY A 82 -3.59 0.73 -11.80
N LEU A 83 -3.46 -0.57 -12.12
CA LEU A 83 -2.19 -1.19 -12.50
C LEU A 83 -1.62 -0.58 -13.79
N ALA A 84 -2.47 -0.31 -14.80
CA ALA A 84 -2.07 0.32 -16.05
C ALA A 84 -1.49 1.72 -15.82
N SER A 85 -2.12 2.53 -14.95
CA SER A 85 -1.63 3.86 -14.59
C SER A 85 -0.25 3.79 -13.91
N LEU A 86 -0.05 2.83 -13.00
CA LEU A 86 1.22 2.60 -12.33
C LEU A 86 2.32 2.11 -13.28
N ASN A 87 1.97 1.25 -14.24
CA ASN A 87 2.91 0.84 -15.28
C ASN A 87 3.26 2.02 -16.19
N HIS A 88 2.28 2.82 -16.60
CA HIS A 88 2.47 4.00 -17.42
C HIS A 88 3.38 5.04 -16.74
N LEU A 89 3.28 5.21 -15.41
CA LEU A 89 4.23 6.02 -14.64
C LEU A 89 5.68 5.55 -14.85
N CYS A 90 5.92 4.23 -14.81
CA CYS A 90 7.26 3.67 -15.01
C CYS A 90 7.76 3.83 -16.47
N GLU A 91 6.85 3.71 -17.44
CA GLU A 91 7.13 3.97 -18.85
C GLU A 91 7.53 5.44 -19.08
N GLU A 92 6.80 6.39 -18.49
CA GLU A 92 7.11 7.83 -18.58
C GLU A 92 8.50 8.12 -17.97
N ILE A 93 8.86 7.50 -16.84
CA ILE A 93 10.21 7.63 -16.27
C ILE A 93 11.27 7.09 -17.23
N SER A 94 10.98 6.00 -17.93
CA SER A 94 11.89 5.38 -18.90
C SER A 94 12.16 6.26 -20.13
N THR A 95 11.30 7.26 -20.40
CA THR A 95 11.56 8.27 -21.45
C THR A 95 12.63 9.28 -21.08
N VAL A 96 12.92 9.47 -19.78
CA VAL A 96 13.91 10.44 -19.30
C VAL A 96 15.12 9.79 -18.64
N TYR A 97 15.05 8.50 -18.31
CA TYR A 97 16.12 7.74 -17.68
C TYR A 97 16.27 6.37 -18.34
N PRO A 98 17.41 6.05 -18.96
CA PRO A 98 17.56 4.86 -19.80
C PRO A 98 17.45 3.52 -19.07
N TYR A 99 17.71 3.48 -17.76
CA TYR A 99 17.49 2.27 -16.94
C TYR A 99 16.06 2.16 -16.42
N GLY A 100 15.23 3.17 -16.67
CA GLY A 100 13.81 3.19 -16.35
C GLY A 100 13.51 3.16 -14.86
N ALA A 101 12.29 2.72 -14.54
CA ALA A 101 11.84 2.49 -13.19
C ALA A 101 11.18 1.12 -13.06
N ARG A 102 11.22 0.59 -11.85
CA ARG A 102 10.44 -0.58 -11.44
C ARG A 102 9.59 -0.22 -10.23
N LEU A 103 8.38 -0.75 -10.19
CA LEU A 103 7.48 -0.61 -9.07
C LEU A 103 7.34 -1.96 -8.37
N ILE A 104 7.71 -2.00 -7.10
CA ILE A 104 7.43 -3.12 -6.20
C ILE A 104 6.08 -2.86 -5.55
N LEU A 105 5.07 -3.64 -5.93
CA LEU A 105 3.74 -3.60 -5.37
C LEU A 105 3.62 -4.62 -4.24
N ILE A 106 3.32 -4.14 -3.05
CA ILE A 106 3.13 -4.97 -1.86
C ILE A 106 1.65 -5.00 -1.53
N CYS A 107 0.99 -6.11 -1.82
CA CYS A 107 -0.38 -6.31 -1.37
C CYS A 107 -0.33 -6.58 0.15
N ASP A 108 -0.68 -5.61 0.97
CA ASP A 108 -0.53 -5.62 2.43
C ASP A 108 -1.79 -6.07 3.17
N GLY A 109 -2.75 -6.70 2.49
CA GLY A 109 -4.00 -7.14 3.09
C GLY A 109 -3.88 -7.99 4.38
N PRO A 110 -2.90 -8.90 4.57
CA PRO A 110 -2.74 -9.64 5.83
C PRO A 110 -2.54 -8.75 7.05
N VAL A 111 -2.09 -7.51 6.83
CA VAL A 111 -1.94 -6.50 7.86
C VAL A 111 -3.30 -6.08 8.42
N TYR A 112 -4.38 -6.08 7.64
CA TYR A 112 -5.64 -5.46 8.07
C TYR A 112 -6.89 -6.34 7.91
N ASN A 113 -6.81 -7.44 7.16
CA ASN A 113 -7.99 -8.18 6.70
C ASN A 113 -8.90 -8.67 7.85
N ASP A 114 -8.32 -9.05 8.99
CA ASP A 114 -9.06 -9.45 10.20
C ASP A 114 -9.84 -8.29 10.84
N LEU A 115 -9.36 -7.05 10.70
CA LEU A 115 -10.01 -5.86 11.27
C LEU A 115 -11.28 -5.47 10.51
N VAL A 116 -11.37 -5.89 9.25
CA VAL A 116 -12.48 -5.57 8.34
C VAL A 116 -13.27 -6.81 7.91
N GLY A 117 -13.05 -7.95 8.58
CA GLY A 117 -13.77 -9.18 8.34
C GLY A 117 -13.61 -9.75 6.93
N VAL A 118 -12.47 -9.49 6.28
CA VAL A 118 -12.15 -10.03 4.94
C VAL A 118 -11.41 -11.36 5.11
N PRO A 119 -11.99 -12.49 4.67
CA PRO A 119 -11.36 -13.79 4.75
C PRO A 119 -10.01 -13.85 4.02
N ALA A 120 -9.04 -14.55 4.62
CA ALA A 120 -7.69 -14.65 4.05
C ALA A 120 -7.64 -15.39 2.69
N ASN A 121 -8.64 -16.22 2.38
CA ASN A 121 -8.75 -16.93 1.11
C ASN A 121 -9.14 -15.99 -0.04
N GLU A 122 -10.08 -15.06 0.21
CA GLU A 122 -10.50 -14.02 -0.74
C GLU A 122 -9.33 -13.10 -1.05
N TYR A 123 -8.58 -12.68 -0.02
CA TYR A 123 -7.34 -11.93 -0.22
C TYR A 123 -6.35 -12.69 -1.11
N TYR A 124 -6.12 -13.98 -0.85
CA TYR A 124 -5.18 -14.78 -1.64
C TYR A 124 -5.62 -14.82 -3.12
N ASP A 125 -6.90 -15.10 -3.36
CA ASP A 125 -7.46 -15.20 -4.71
C ASP A 125 -7.41 -13.85 -5.43
N TYR A 126 -7.76 -12.76 -4.75
CA TYR A 126 -7.64 -11.39 -5.27
C TYR A 126 -6.20 -11.05 -5.67
N GLY A 127 -5.23 -11.38 -4.81
CA GLY A 127 -3.81 -11.20 -5.13
C GLY A 127 -3.35 -12.01 -6.34
N ILE A 128 -3.84 -13.24 -6.53
CA ILE A 128 -3.56 -14.03 -7.74
C ILE A 128 -4.16 -13.36 -8.97
N GLN A 129 -5.40 -12.86 -8.89
CA GLN A 129 -6.06 -12.18 -10.01
C GLN A 129 -5.30 -10.92 -10.47
N LEU A 130 -4.82 -10.08 -9.53
CA LEU A 130 -4.01 -8.91 -9.88
C LEU A 130 -2.72 -9.27 -10.63
N ARG A 131 -2.05 -10.36 -10.22
CA ARG A 131 -0.84 -10.85 -10.91
C ARG A 131 -1.17 -11.35 -12.31
N ASN A 132 -2.29 -12.06 -12.47
CA ASN A 132 -2.75 -12.51 -13.77
C ASN A 132 -3.05 -11.32 -14.69
N ILE A 133 -3.75 -10.29 -14.20
CA ILE A 133 -4.00 -9.06 -14.96
C ILE A 133 -2.68 -8.43 -15.41
N ALA A 134 -1.72 -8.25 -14.48
CA ALA A 134 -0.43 -7.66 -14.83
C ALA A 134 0.36 -8.49 -15.86
N HIS A 135 0.31 -9.82 -15.76
CA HIS A 135 0.93 -10.73 -16.73
C HIS A 135 0.25 -10.65 -18.10
N GLU A 136 -1.07 -10.75 -18.16
CA GLU A 136 -1.86 -10.69 -19.40
C GLU A 136 -1.70 -9.37 -20.14
N LYS A 137 -1.67 -8.26 -19.40
CA LYS A 137 -1.50 -6.90 -19.94
C LYS A 137 -0.04 -6.51 -20.15
N ARG A 138 0.90 -7.37 -19.75
CA ARG A 138 2.36 -7.19 -19.88
C ARG A 138 2.88 -5.94 -19.16
N PHE A 139 2.39 -5.68 -17.95
CA PHE A 139 2.88 -4.61 -17.08
C PHE A 139 4.26 -4.98 -16.49
N SER A 140 5.28 -4.97 -17.34
CA SER A 140 6.62 -5.50 -17.05
C SER A 140 7.41 -4.70 -16.00
N SER A 141 7.01 -3.46 -15.72
CA SER A 141 7.63 -2.64 -14.67
C SER A 141 7.11 -2.97 -13.27
N ILE A 142 6.00 -3.70 -13.15
CA ILE A 142 5.36 -4.02 -11.86
C ILE A 142 5.82 -5.39 -11.35
N HIS A 143 6.37 -5.40 -10.14
CA HIS A 143 6.81 -6.61 -9.44
C HIS A 143 6.00 -6.77 -8.16
N PHE A 144 5.38 -7.94 -7.99
CA PHE A 144 4.59 -8.21 -6.79
C PHE A 144 5.45 -8.88 -5.72
N ILE A 145 5.42 -8.35 -4.50
CA ILE A 145 5.99 -8.99 -3.32
C ILE A 145 4.89 -9.18 -2.29
N ARG A 146 4.79 -10.35 -1.67
CA ARG A 146 3.87 -10.54 -0.54
C ARG A 146 4.55 -10.06 0.73
N LEU A 147 3.79 -9.49 1.66
CA LEU A 147 4.35 -9.09 2.95
C LEU A 147 5.05 -10.24 3.68
N MET A 148 4.53 -11.46 3.58
CA MET A 148 5.16 -12.65 4.17
C MET A 148 6.56 -12.94 3.64
N ASP A 149 6.86 -12.56 2.40
CA ASP A 149 8.19 -12.73 1.83
C ASP A 149 9.18 -11.73 2.45
N LEU A 150 8.74 -10.48 2.68
CA LEU A 150 9.53 -9.45 3.37
C LEU A 150 9.83 -9.83 4.82
N LEU A 151 8.92 -10.55 5.46
CA LEU A 151 9.10 -11.05 6.82
C LEU A 151 9.94 -12.34 6.90
N GLY A 152 10.40 -12.87 5.76
CA GLY A 152 11.16 -14.13 5.70
C GLY A 152 10.34 -15.37 6.02
N LEU A 153 9.01 -15.29 5.88
CA LEU A 153 8.05 -16.37 6.18
C LEU A 153 7.57 -17.09 4.92
N GLY A 154 7.64 -16.42 3.76
CA GLY A 154 7.18 -16.94 2.47
C GLY A 154 8.30 -17.49 1.57
N ASP A 155 7.89 -18.10 0.47
CA ASP A 155 8.73 -18.54 -0.66
C ASP A 155 8.15 -17.97 -1.97
N GLY A 156 7.75 -16.70 -1.93
CA GLY A 156 7.16 -15.98 -3.05
C GLY A 156 5.89 -16.64 -3.59
N GLU A 157 5.86 -16.82 -4.90
CA GLU A 157 4.72 -17.42 -5.61
C GLU A 157 4.56 -18.91 -5.37
N LYS A 158 5.58 -19.59 -4.83
CA LYS A 158 5.52 -21.04 -4.56
C LYS A 158 4.69 -21.38 -3.33
N VAL A 159 4.36 -20.41 -2.48
CA VAL A 159 3.52 -20.63 -1.29
C VAL A 159 2.12 -21.05 -1.75
N SER A 160 1.75 -22.29 -1.38
CA SER A 160 0.42 -22.84 -1.64
C SER A 160 -0.67 -22.03 -0.93
N LYS A 161 -1.90 -22.07 -1.42
CA LYS A 161 -3.03 -21.39 -0.73
C LYS A 161 -3.17 -21.88 0.71
N ALA A 162 -3.05 -23.19 0.96
CA ALA A 162 -3.15 -23.75 2.31
C ALA A 162 -2.05 -23.21 3.25
N ASP A 163 -0.80 -23.17 2.79
CA ASP A 163 0.31 -22.61 3.57
C ASP A 163 0.15 -21.11 3.77
N TYR A 164 -0.28 -20.39 2.74
CA TYR A 164 -0.57 -18.98 2.81
C TYR A 164 -1.55 -18.69 3.96
N LEU A 165 -2.69 -19.39 3.98
CA LEU A 165 -3.73 -19.20 5.01
C LEU A 165 -3.21 -19.53 6.41
N ARG A 166 -2.38 -20.58 6.54
CA ARG A 166 -1.74 -20.94 7.80
C ARG A 166 -0.74 -19.89 8.28
N LEU A 167 -0.06 -19.21 7.36
CA LEU A 167 0.97 -18.21 7.66
C LEU A 167 0.40 -16.83 7.98
N VAL A 168 -0.83 -16.50 7.58
CA VAL A 168 -1.40 -15.15 7.81
C VAL A 168 -1.36 -14.72 9.28
N PRO A 169 -1.79 -15.53 10.28
CA PRO A 169 -1.67 -15.16 11.69
C PRO A 169 -0.20 -14.96 12.11
N VAL A 170 0.70 -15.84 11.66
CA VAL A 170 2.14 -15.77 11.95
C VAL A 170 2.76 -14.49 11.37
N CYS A 171 2.30 -14.04 10.20
CA CYS A 171 2.73 -12.79 9.60
C CYS A 171 2.36 -11.60 10.49
N ARG A 172 1.15 -11.58 11.06
CA ARG A 172 0.73 -10.52 11.97
C ARG A 172 1.51 -10.55 13.28
N ASP A 173 1.71 -11.74 13.85
CA ASP A 173 2.51 -11.89 15.07
C ASP A 173 3.96 -11.41 14.85
N ARG A 174 4.55 -11.78 13.71
CA ARG A 174 5.91 -11.35 13.33
C ARG A 174 5.97 -9.84 13.11
N LEU A 175 4.99 -9.26 12.43
CA LEU A 175 4.87 -7.83 12.20
C LEU A 175 4.81 -7.10 13.55
N MET A 176 3.92 -7.54 14.45
CA MET A 176 3.71 -6.94 15.78
C MET A 176 4.78 -7.35 16.82
N SER A 177 5.96 -7.77 16.38
CA SER A 177 7.08 -8.18 17.25
C SER A 177 8.36 -7.42 16.91
N PRO A 178 9.36 -7.38 17.82
CA PRO A 178 10.68 -6.84 17.48
C PRO A 178 11.30 -7.55 16.26
N PRO A 179 11.98 -6.82 15.36
CA PRO A 179 12.41 -5.43 15.51
C PRO A 179 11.41 -4.35 15.03
N TYR A 180 10.26 -4.74 14.47
CA TYR A 180 9.39 -3.79 13.74
C TYR A 180 8.42 -3.03 14.63
N CYS A 181 7.94 -3.67 15.70
CA CYS A 181 7.01 -3.04 16.64
C CYS A 181 7.76 -2.41 17.81
N ASP A 182 7.73 -1.08 17.94
CA ASP A 182 8.19 -0.39 19.15
C ASP A 182 7.14 -0.56 20.25
N PRO A 183 7.44 -1.26 21.36
CA PRO A 183 6.50 -1.43 22.47
C PRO A 183 6.15 -0.11 23.19
N LYS A 184 6.86 0.98 22.90
CA LYS A 184 6.60 2.31 23.46
C LYS A 184 5.68 3.17 22.59
N PHE A 185 5.35 2.74 21.39
CA PHE A 185 4.47 3.49 20.50
C PHE A 185 3.06 3.55 21.11
N ASP A 186 2.54 4.76 21.29
CA ASP A 186 1.20 5.03 21.81
C ASP A 186 0.39 5.79 20.75
N VAL A 187 -0.57 5.08 20.14
CA VAL A 187 -1.44 5.65 19.10
C VAL A 187 -2.27 6.82 19.60
N ASP A 188 -2.71 6.83 20.86
CA ASP A 188 -3.52 7.93 21.39
C ASP A 188 -2.68 9.19 21.61
N GLN A 189 -1.41 9.02 21.98
CA GLN A 189 -0.48 10.14 22.06
C GLN A 189 -0.09 10.63 20.67
N GLU A 190 0.23 9.72 19.73
CA GLU A 190 0.60 10.05 18.36
C GLU A 190 -0.49 10.84 17.64
N LEU A 191 -1.76 10.41 17.77
CA LEU A 191 -2.90 11.11 17.18
C LEU A 191 -3.08 12.52 17.73
N LYS A 192 -2.66 12.79 18.97
CA LYS A 192 -2.71 14.14 19.55
C LYS A 192 -1.57 15.04 19.07
N THR A 193 -0.40 14.47 18.79
CA THR A 193 0.81 15.24 18.53
C THR A 193 1.18 15.37 17.07
N ASN A 194 0.70 14.46 16.21
CA ASN A 194 1.06 14.43 14.79
C ASN A 194 -0.18 14.68 13.90
N PRO A 195 -0.27 15.86 13.25
CA PRO A 195 -1.42 16.19 12.41
C PRO A 195 -1.53 15.30 11.15
N ASP A 196 -0.42 14.79 10.61
CA ASP A 196 -0.42 13.91 9.44
C ASP A 196 -0.99 12.52 9.81
N THR A 197 -0.62 12.02 10.99
CA THR A 197 -1.18 10.76 11.52
C THR A 197 -2.67 10.94 11.83
N MET A 198 -3.09 12.09 12.37
CA MET A 198 -4.51 12.38 12.59
C MET A 198 -5.30 12.41 11.27
N ALA A 199 -4.79 13.10 10.24
CA ALA A 199 -5.45 13.13 8.93
C ALA A 199 -5.60 11.72 8.32
N THR A 200 -4.58 10.87 8.52
CA THR A 200 -4.65 9.45 8.11
C THR A 200 -5.72 8.69 8.89
N TYR A 201 -5.79 8.89 10.20
CA TYR A 201 -6.83 8.29 11.06
C TYR A 201 -8.23 8.72 10.65
N GLU A 202 -8.46 10.01 10.37
CA GLU A 202 -9.75 10.51 9.89
C GLU A 202 -10.14 9.86 8.55
N GLY A 203 -9.18 9.72 7.64
CA GLY A 203 -9.38 9.01 6.38
C GLY A 203 -9.70 7.53 6.55
N TYR A 204 -9.10 6.84 7.53
CA TYR A 204 -9.48 5.47 7.89
C TYR A 204 -10.86 5.42 8.55
N PHE A 205 -11.12 6.27 9.53
CA PHE A 205 -12.39 6.33 10.23
C PHE A 205 -13.55 6.53 9.24
N SER A 206 -13.43 7.49 8.33
CA SER A 206 -14.45 7.75 7.29
C SER A 206 -14.70 6.51 6.42
N ARG A 207 -13.66 5.90 5.85
CA ARG A 207 -13.82 4.73 4.96
C ARG A 207 -14.35 3.50 5.70
N ILE A 208 -13.81 3.22 6.89
CA ILE A 208 -14.24 2.08 7.71
C ILE A 208 -15.66 2.28 8.24
N SER A 209 -16.09 3.52 8.51
CA SER A 209 -17.47 3.78 8.94
C SER A 209 -18.50 3.34 7.90
N GLU A 210 -18.16 3.41 6.62
CA GLU A 210 -19.02 2.98 5.52
C GLU A 210 -18.97 1.46 5.31
N ASP A 211 -17.82 0.84 5.58
CA ASP A 211 -17.52 -0.54 5.18
C ASP A 211 -17.67 -1.58 6.30
N LEU A 212 -17.45 -1.20 7.56
CA LEU A 212 -17.37 -2.15 8.68
C LEU A 212 -18.66 -2.94 8.88
N LYS A 213 -19.84 -2.35 8.62
CA LYS A 213 -21.13 -3.05 8.67
C LYS A 213 -21.24 -4.24 7.71
N TRP A 214 -20.40 -4.30 6.68
CA TRP A 214 -20.32 -5.39 5.71
C TRP A 214 -19.26 -6.43 6.08
N ALA A 215 -18.50 -6.20 7.16
CA ALA A 215 -17.45 -7.11 7.61
C ALA A 215 -18.04 -8.44 8.10
N ASN A 216 -17.43 -9.56 7.69
CA ASN A 216 -17.81 -10.86 8.23
C ASN A 216 -17.45 -10.94 9.71
N GLY A 217 -18.41 -11.36 10.53
CA GLY A 217 -18.21 -11.56 11.97
C GLY A 217 -18.39 -10.32 12.84
N LEU A 218 -18.88 -9.20 12.28
CA LEU A 218 -19.31 -8.07 13.12
C LEU A 218 -20.51 -8.48 14.00
N ASP A 219 -20.45 -8.15 15.28
CA ASP A 219 -21.55 -8.40 16.22
C ASP A 219 -22.81 -7.63 15.77
N PRO A 220 -23.96 -8.31 15.54
CA PRO A 220 -25.21 -7.66 15.15
C PRO A 220 -25.66 -6.56 16.12
N VAL A 221 -25.34 -6.68 17.42
CA VAL A 221 -25.66 -5.65 18.42
C VAL A 221 -24.86 -4.38 18.13
N VAL A 222 -23.55 -4.53 17.90
CA VAL A 222 -22.66 -3.41 17.52
C VAL A 222 -23.09 -2.79 16.20
N ALA A 223 -23.48 -3.59 15.21
CA ALA A 223 -23.94 -3.11 13.91
C ALA A 223 -25.23 -2.27 13.99
N SER A 224 -26.10 -2.56 14.96
CA SER A 224 -27.41 -1.90 15.10
C SER A 224 -27.41 -0.65 15.97
N ASP A 225 -26.40 -0.47 16.83
CA ASP A 225 -26.29 0.67 17.76
C ASP A 225 -25.28 1.70 17.23
N PRO A 226 -25.69 2.93 16.90
CA PRO A 226 -24.80 3.95 16.33
C PRO A 226 -23.60 4.31 17.22
N ALA A 227 -23.75 4.30 18.54
CA ALA A 227 -22.68 4.67 19.46
C ALA A 227 -21.67 3.52 19.62
N LEU A 228 -22.16 2.28 19.72
CA LEU A 228 -21.28 1.10 19.72
C LEU A 228 -20.55 0.96 18.40
N TYR A 229 -21.23 1.17 17.26
CA TYR A 229 -20.62 1.12 15.94
C TYR A 229 -19.51 2.16 15.78
N ALA A 230 -19.78 3.44 16.12
CA ALA A 230 -18.75 4.48 16.05
C ALA A 230 -17.53 4.18 16.94
N THR A 231 -17.77 3.57 18.11
CA THR A 231 -16.70 3.13 19.01
C THR A 231 -15.86 2.01 18.39
N GLU A 232 -16.50 1.01 17.76
CA GLU A 232 -15.79 -0.09 17.09
C GLU A 232 -15.03 0.42 15.86
N VAL A 233 -15.60 1.31 15.06
CA VAL A 233 -14.91 1.97 13.93
C VAL A 233 -13.67 2.71 14.42
N SER A 234 -13.76 3.48 15.52
CA SER A 234 -12.60 4.18 16.09
C SER A 234 -11.51 3.19 16.54
N LYS A 235 -11.90 2.11 17.22
CA LYS A 235 -10.97 1.05 17.66
C LYS A 235 -10.29 0.36 16.49
N VAL A 236 -11.04 0.01 15.43
CA VAL A 236 -10.49 -0.56 14.19
C VAL A 236 -9.51 0.42 13.54
N ALA A 237 -9.89 1.69 13.35
CA ALA A 237 -9.04 2.69 12.74
C ALA A 237 -7.74 2.92 13.52
N LYS A 238 -7.78 2.98 14.86
CA LYS A 238 -6.56 3.05 15.70
C LYS A 238 -5.67 1.84 15.54
N THR A 239 -6.26 0.65 15.45
CA THR A 239 -5.51 -0.59 15.20
C THR A 239 -4.86 -0.57 13.82
N MET A 240 -5.54 -0.04 12.81
CA MET A 240 -4.96 0.17 11.48
C MET A 240 -3.77 1.14 11.53
N ILE A 241 -3.84 2.25 12.28
CA ILE A 241 -2.70 3.16 12.46
C ILE A 241 -1.50 2.45 13.09
N ASN A 242 -1.71 1.69 14.17
CA ASN A 242 -0.65 0.89 14.78
C ASN A 242 0.03 -0.02 13.74
N ARG A 243 -0.78 -0.76 12.97
CA ARG A 243 -0.25 -1.70 11.99
C ARG A 243 0.38 -1.01 10.77
N LEU A 244 -0.09 0.18 10.41
CA LEU A 244 0.53 1.02 9.37
C LEU A 244 1.94 1.43 9.76
N VAL A 245 2.12 1.97 10.96
CA VAL A 245 3.43 2.40 11.48
C VAL A 245 4.43 1.25 11.45
N VAL A 246 4.02 0.08 11.93
CA VAL A 246 4.86 -1.12 11.94
C VAL A 246 5.14 -1.63 10.52
N SER A 247 4.17 -1.56 9.62
CA SER A 247 4.38 -1.93 8.21
C SER A 247 5.39 -1.00 7.52
N LEU A 248 5.34 0.31 7.79
CA LEU A 248 6.32 1.27 7.27
C LEU A 248 7.74 0.97 7.77
N GLU A 249 7.88 0.50 9.03
CA GLU A 249 9.17 0.08 9.57
C GLU A 249 9.73 -1.15 8.82
N VAL A 250 8.88 -2.14 8.51
CA VAL A 250 9.29 -3.29 7.66
C VAL A 250 9.83 -2.81 6.32
N LEU A 251 9.13 -1.88 5.65
CA LEU A 251 9.57 -1.35 4.36
C LEU A 251 10.91 -0.61 4.48
N THR A 252 11.09 0.13 5.57
CA THR A 252 12.34 0.84 5.83
C THR A 252 13.49 -0.15 5.98
N VAL A 253 13.33 -1.17 6.84
CA VAL A 253 14.36 -2.22 7.04
C VAL A 253 14.67 -3.01 5.77
N CYS A 254 13.67 -3.24 4.91
CA CYS A 254 13.85 -4.06 3.70
C CYS A 254 14.39 -3.29 2.49
N PHE A 255 14.19 -1.97 2.42
CA PHE A 255 14.44 -1.20 1.19
C PHE A 255 15.26 0.09 1.38
N VAL A 256 15.58 0.50 2.62
CA VAL A 256 16.36 1.71 2.94
C VAL A 256 17.61 1.35 3.72
#